data_AF-A0A1F8YAW7-F1
#
_entry.id   AF-A0A1F8YAW7-F1
#
_cell.length_a   1.000
_cell.length_b   1.000
_cell.length_c   1.000
_cell.angle_alpha   90.00
_cell.angle_beta   90.00
_cell.angle_gamma   90.00
#
_symmetry.space_group_name_H-M   'P 1'
#
loop_
_entity.id
_entity.type
_entity.pdbx_description
1 polymer ?
#
loop_
_entity_poly.entity_id
_entity_poly.type
_entity_poly.pdbx_seq_one_letter_code
_entity_poly.pdbx_strand_id
1 'polypeptide(L)' 'MEKINKDLLDKLLGENFEFRKAYELHSDYKKKVEEMERKGFLKSDEEIERNRLKKLKLAQKDKMEEIILQYKNEGAGTR' A
#
# COMPACT_ATOMS: atom_id res chain seq x y z
N MET A 1 -2.29 2.38 8.07
CA MET A 1 -1.21 1.64 8.73
C MET A 1 -1.59 1.49 10.19
N GLU A 2 -2.42 0.50 10.50
CA GLU A 2 -2.42 -0.05 11.85
C GLU A 2 -1.41 -1.20 11.83
N LYS A 3 -0.20 -0.87 12.28
CA LYS A 3 0.83 -1.77 12.80
C LYS A 3 1.08 -3.07 12.01
N ILE A 4 1.62 -2.95 10.79
CA ILE A 4 2.45 -4.04 10.24
C ILE A 4 3.73 -4.07 11.09
N ASN A 5 4.06 -5.23 11.64
CA ASN A 5 5.24 -5.38 12.48
C ASN A 5 6.51 -5.12 11.66
N LYS A 6 7.45 -4.31 12.17
CA LYS A 6 8.60 -3.84 11.38
C LYS A 6 9.51 -4.99 10.92
N ASP A 7 9.64 -6.04 11.74
CA ASP A 7 10.34 -7.28 11.39
C ASP A 7 9.65 -8.04 10.24
N LEU A 8 8.32 -8.17 10.31
CA LEU A 8 7.53 -8.81 9.26
C LEU A 8 7.56 -8.01 7.97
N LEU A 9 7.54 -6.68 8.06
CA LEU A 9 7.68 -5.80 6.92
C LEU A 9 9.02 -6.02 6.21
N ASP A 10 10.13 -6.06 6.94
CA ASP A 10 11.47 -6.25 6.37
C ASP A 10 11.60 -7.60 5.68
N LYS A 11 11.11 -8.67 6.32
CA LYS A 11 11.03 -10.01 5.71
C LYS A 11 10.20 -10.02 4.44
N LEU A 12 8.98 -9.50 4.47
CA LEU A 12 8.12 -9.45 3.28
C LEU A 12 8.70 -8.57 2.17
N LEU A 13 9.41 -7.50 2.49
CA LEU A 13 10.10 -6.67 1.50
C LEU A 13 11.27 -7.40 0.84
N GLY A 14 11.95 -8.30 1.56
CA GLY A 14 13.07 -9.11 1.07
C GLY A 14 12.64 -10.40 0.36
N GLU A 15 11.63 -11.08 0.90
CA GLU A 15 11.17 -12.40 0.44
C GLU A 15 10.01 -12.32 -0.56
N ASN A 16 9.16 -11.29 -0.47
CA ASN A 16 7.95 -11.17 -1.28
C ASN A 16 8.00 -9.92 -2.19
N PHE A 17 8.31 -10.16 -3.47
CA PHE A 17 8.36 -9.11 -4.49
C PHE A 17 7.02 -8.38 -4.67
N GLU A 18 5.90 -9.08 -4.53
CA GLU A 18 4.57 -8.47 -4.67
C GLU A 18 4.28 -7.50 -3.53
N PHE A 19 4.65 -7.87 -2.30
CA PHE A 19 4.52 -7.00 -1.13
C PHE A 19 5.35 -5.73 -1.30
N ARG A 20 6.60 -5.89 -1.73
CA ARG A 20 7.49 -4.75 -2.03
C ARG A 20 6.89 -3.82 -3.06
N LYS A 21 6.39 -4.36 -4.17
CA LYS A 21 5.76 -3.55 -5.21
C LYS A 21 4.52 -2.83 -4.69
N ALA A 22 3.68 -3.50 -3.90
CA ALA A 22 2.49 -2.89 -3.31
C ALA A 22 2.85 -1.77 -2.31
N TYR A 23 3.91 -1.96 -1.52
CA TYR A 23 4.43 -0.97 -0.58
C TYR A 23 4.97 0.28 -1.30
N GLU A 24 5.79 0.09 -2.33
CA GLU A 24 6.32 1.18 -3.16
C GLU A 24 5.18 1.96 -3.83
N LEU A 25 4.23 1.26 -4.47
CA LEU A 25 3.05 1.88 -5.09
C LEU A 25 2.20 2.64 -4.07
N HIS A 26 1.95 2.07 -2.89
CA HIS A 26 1.21 2.75 -1.82
C HIS A 26 1.90 4.05 -1.40
N SER A 27 3.24 4.03 -1.24
CA SER A 27 4.01 5.22 -0.89
C SER A 27 4.01 6.26 -2.01
N ASP A 28 4.07 5.82 -3.27
CA ASP A 28 3.98 6.69 -4.45
C ASP A 28 2.60 7.37 -4.53
N TYR A 29 1.52 6.60 -4.36
CA TYR A 29 0.16 7.14 -4.33
C TYR A 29 -0.04 8.12 -3.17
N LYS A 30 0.54 7.86 -1.99
CA LYS A 30 0.49 8.80 -0.87
C LYS A 30 1.16 10.13 -1.23
N LYS A 31 2.37 10.09 -1.81
CA LYS A 31 3.09 11.29 -2.25
C LYS A 31 2.30 12.06 -3.30
N LYS A 32 1.79 11.39 -4.34
CA LYS A 32 0.96 12.01 -5.37
C LYS A 32 -0.27 12.69 -4.79
N VAL A 33 -0.98 12.03 -3.86
CA VAL A 33 -2.14 12.65 -3.18
C VAL A 33 -1.71 13.87 -2.38
N GLU A 34 -0.60 13.81 -1.63
CA GLU A 34 -0.10 14.97 -0.87
C GLU A 34 0.34 16.13 -1.76
N GLU A 35 1.00 15.86 -2.89
CA GLU A 35 1.38 16.89 -3.86
C GLU A 35 0.15 17.57 -4.48
N MET A 36 -0.86 16.78 -4.80
CA MET A 36 -2.15 17.24 -5.32
C MET A 36 -2.88 18.11 -4.26
N GLU A 37 -2.90 17.67 -3.00
CA GLU A 37 -3.49 18.45 -1.90
C GLU A 37 -2.71 19.74 -1.59
N ARG A 38 -1.38 19.73 -1.72
CA ARG A 38 -0.53 20.91 -1.55
C ARG A 38 -0.73 21.96 -2.63
N LYS A 39 -1.06 21.56 -3.87
CA LYS A 39 -1.31 22.50 -4.96
C LYS A 39 -2.56 23.36 -4.76
N GLY A 40 -3.48 22.96 -3.86
CA GLY A 40 -4.62 23.78 -3.40
C GLY A 40 -5.73 24.04 -4.45
N PHE A 41 -5.39 24.10 -5.74
CA PHE A 41 -6.30 24.25 -6.86
C PHE A 41 -6.33 22.99 -7.70
N LEU A 42 -7.10 22.00 -7.26
CA LEU A 42 -7.37 20.80 -8.04
C LEU A 42 -8.40 21.16 -9.11
N LYS A 43 -8.05 21.03 -10.40
CA LYS A 43 -9.06 21.03 -11.47
C LYS A 43 -9.93 19.78 -11.37
N SER A 44 -11.10 19.77 -12.03
CA SER A 44 -12.00 18.58 -12.04
C SER A 44 -11.29 17.28 -12.43
N ASP A 45 -10.33 17.33 -13.36
CA ASP A 45 -9.46 16.20 -13.70
C ASP A 45 -8.59 15.73 -12.52
N GLU A 46 -8.02 16.68 -11.75
CA GLU A 46 -7.20 16.37 -10.59
C GLU A 46 -8.02 15.86 -9.40
N GLU A 47 -9.28 16.28 -9.25
CA GLU A 47 -10.19 15.66 -8.28
C GLU A 47 -10.48 14.19 -8.60
N ILE A 48 -10.72 13.88 -9.88
CA ILE A 48 -10.91 12.50 -10.35
C ILE A 48 -9.64 11.68 -10.08
N GLU A 49 -8.47 12.24 -10.42
CA GLU A 49 -7.19 11.58 -10.21
C GLU A 49 -6.89 11.38 -8.71
N ARG A 50 -7.16 12.38 -7.85
CA ARG A 50 -7.07 12.24 -6.39
C ARG A 50 -7.95 11.11 -5.89
N ASN A 51 -9.20 11.03 -6.36
CA ASN A 51 -10.11 9.97 -5.95
C ASN A 51 -9.65 8.59 -6.45
N ARG A 52 -9.12 8.51 -7.67
CA ARG A 52 -8.48 7.29 -8.18
C ARG A 52 -7.28 6.89 -7.32
N LEU A 53 -6.37 7.81 -7.02
CA LEU A 53 -5.19 7.56 -6.19
C LEU A 53 -5.58 7.09 -4.78
N LYS A 54 -6.64 7.65 -4.18
CA LYS A 54 -7.19 7.17 -2.91
C LYS A 54 -7.70 5.73 -3.00
N LYS A 55 -8.44 5.39 -4.06
CA LYS A 55 -8.91 4.02 -4.29
C LYS A 55 -7.76 3.05 -4.53
N LEU A 56 -6.77 3.45 -5.34
CA LEU A 56 -5.57 2.65 -5.60
C LEU A 56 -4.77 2.43 -4.31
N LYS A 57 -4.61 3.46 -3.49
CA LYS A 57 -3.97 3.36 -2.18
C LYS A 57 -4.70 2.36 -1.28
N LEU A 58 -6.04 2.38 -1.27
CA LEU A 58 -6.85 1.39 -0.55
C LEU A 58 -6.58 -0.02 -1.10
N ALA A 59 -6.65 -0.21 -2.42
CA ALA A 59 -6.37 -1.50 -3.04
C ALA A 59 -4.95 -2.02 -2.77
N GLN A 60 -3.93 -1.16 -2.73
CA GLN A 60 -2.57 -1.58 -2.34
C GLN A 60 -2.50 -1.97 -0.86
N LYS A 61 -3.26 -1.28 0.01
CA LYS A 61 -3.39 -1.68 1.41
C LYS A 61 -4.04 -3.05 1.53
N ASP A 62 -5.16 -3.28 0.85
CA ASP A 62 -5.82 -4.59 0.81
C ASP A 62 -4.86 -5.68 0.33
N LYS A 63 -4.12 -5.45 -0.76
CA LYS A 63 -3.09 -6.39 -1.23
C LYS A 63 -2.00 -6.65 -0.21
N MET A 64 -1.49 -5.61 0.46
CA MET A 64 -0.49 -5.78 1.51
C MET A 64 -1.05 -6.61 2.67
N GLU A 65 -2.30 -6.40 3.08
CA GLU A 65 -2.94 -7.19 4.12
C GLU A 65 -3.19 -8.63 3.70
N GLU A 66 -3.63 -8.89 2.47
CA GLU A 66 -3.80 -10.24 1.93
C GLU A 66 -2.48 -11.02 1.96
N ILE A 67 -1.38 -10.40 1.52
CA ILE A 67 -0.06 -11.04 1.52
C ILE A 67 0.40 -11.30 2.96
N ILE A 68 0.16 -10.37 3.89
CA ILE A 68 0.48 -10.57 5.31
C ILE A 68 -0.35 -11.71 5.90
N LEU A 69 -1.63 -11.79 5.57
CA LEU A 69 -2.51 -12.86 6.02
C LEU A 69 -2.06 -14.20 5.45
N GLN A 70 -1.74 -14.29 4.17
CA GLN A 70 -1.17 -15.48 3.56
C GLN A 70 0.12 -15.89 4.25
N TYR A 71 1.08 -14.98 4.42
CA TYR A 71 2.36 -15.29 5.06
C TYR A 71 2.18 -15.75 6.51
N LYS A 72 1.25 -15.13 7.26
CA LYS A 72 0.90 -15.59 8.62
C LYS A 72 0.26 -16.98 8.63
N ASN A 73 -0.53 -17.32 7.61
CA ASN A 73 -1.23 -18.59 7.52
C ASN A 73 -0.31 -19.72 7.02
N GLU A 74 0.53 -19.45 6.02
CA GLU A 74 1.59 -20.36 5.56
C GLU A 74 2.62 -20.66 6.66
N GLY A 75 3.00 -19.66 7.45
CA GLY A 75 3.86 -19.86 8.63
C GLY A 75 3.21 -20.61 9.79
N ALA A 76 1.88 -20.77 9.80
CA ALA A 76 1.12 -21.46 10.85
C ALA A 76 0.65 -22.87 10.46
N GLY A 77 0.79 -23.27 9.19
CA GLY A 77 0.26 -24.52 8.64
C GLY A 77 1.20 -25.73 8.62
N THR A 78 2.43 -25.61 9.12
CA THR A 78 3.34 -26.76 9.30
C THR A 78 3.52 -27.08 10.78
N ARG A 79 2.50 -27.70 11.36
CA ARG A 79 2.67 -28.50 12.58
C ARG A 79 1.68 -29.64 12.65
#